data_AF-A0A7S3ZJ47-F1
#
_entry.id   AF-A0A7S3ZJ47-F1
#
_cell.length_a   1.000
_cell.length_b   1.000
_cell.length_c   1.000
_cell.angle_alpha   90.00
_cell.angle_beta   90.00
_cell.angle_gamma   90.00
#
_symmetry.space_group_name_H-M   'P 1'
#
loop_
_entity.id
_entity.type
_entity.pdbx_description
1 polymer ?
#
loop_
_entity_poly.entity_id
_entity_poly.type
_entity_poly.pdbx_seq_one_letter_code
_entity_poly.pdbx_strand_id
1 'polypeptide(L)'
;RPSTTFFVRNPITTMQIFISGVDGKSITLSVNASDTISDVIKKIESRTGLIEEQMVLSMGGKILESSTTLKEHQIESEATLGLSLRLLGGHCQVPCGIFDDPKTVAEVKEAATTIRKAMVQINELSKSMSPQNFNQMTRWVMTKEEHCGKIITIIGEYCLCQRVKPVGAAKSPFKSEKDFVDALKAHHYVMIAAMKAKQSVDVKAAGALEHAIGDWCKMYLPSEEAKSNL
;
A
#
# COMPACT_ATOMS: atom_id res chain seq x y z
N ARG A 1 65.77 24.74 14.70
CA ARG A 1 64.33 25.06 14.58
C ARG A 1 63.56 23.74 14.52
N PRO A 2 62.84 23.30 15.55
CA PRO A 2 61.86 22.25 15.39
C PRO A 2 60.51 22.87 15.02
N SER A 3 59.89 22.34 13.98
CA SER A 3 58.56 22.75 13.52
C SER A 3 57.49 22.11 14.41
N THR A 4 56.69 22.95 15.06
CA THR A 4 55.52 22.52 15.84
C THR A 4 54.38 22.16 14.90
N THR A 5 54.08 20.87 14.78
CA THR A 5 52.88 20.40 14.07
C THR A 5 51.65 20.63 14.96
N PHE A 6 50.76 21.52 14.54
CA PHE A 6 49.47 21.73 15.17
C PHE A 6 48.55 20.55 14.84
N PHE A 7 48.17 19.76 15.85
CA PHE A 7 47.05 18.83 15.73
C PHE A 7 45.75 19.63 15.71
N VAL A 8 45.18 19.83 14.51
CA VAL A 8 43.80 20.27 14.37
C VAL A 8 42.91 19.11 14.84
N ARG A 9 42.37 19.22 16.06
CA ARG A 9 41.26 18.38 16.48
C ARG A 9 40.07 18.74 15.58
N ASN A 10 39.72 17.88 14.63
CA ASN A 10 38.42 17.96 13.96
C ASN A 10 37.34 17.92 15.07
N PRO A 11 36.52 18.96 15.24
CA PRO A 11 35.43 18.89 16.20
C PRO A 11 34.49 17.77 15.74
N ILE A 12 34.08 16.93 16.69
CA ILE A 12 33.03 15.94 16.48
C ILE A 12 31.74 16.75 16.27
N THR A 13 31.38 17.03 15.02
CA THR A 13 30.19 17.81 14.63
C THR A 13 28.92 16.95 14.52
N THR A 14 28.94 15.76 15.12
CA THR A 14 27.77 14.88 15.17
C THR A 14 26.78 15.42 16.20
N MET A 15 25.61 15.83 15.73
CA MET A 15 24.49 16.28 16.57
C MET A 15 23.36 15.25 16.56
N GLN A 16 22.50 15.29 17.58
CA GLN A 16 21.31 14.45 17.65
C GLN A 16 20.08 15.26 17.27
N ILE A 17 19.19 14.67 16.48
CA ILE A 17 17.88 15.23 16.13
C ILE A 17 16.79 14.20 16.41
N PHE A 18 15.56 14.68 16.62
CA PHE A 18 14.39 13.85 16.84
C PHE A 18 13.49 13.86 15.61
N ILE A 19 13.07 12.67 15.16
CA ILE A 19 12.09 12.51 14.10
C ILE A 19 10.78 12.05 14.75
N SER A 20 9.74 12.88 14.66
CA SER A 20 8.40 12.53 15.12
C SER A 20 7.64 11.82 14.00
N GLY A 21 7.30 10.55 14.23
CA GLY A 21 6.55 9.71 13.29
C GLY A 21 5.04 9.92 13.35
N VAL A 22 4.35 9.44 12.32
CA VAL A 22 2.88 9.47 12.19
C VAL A 22 2.15 8.63 13.25
N ASP A 23 2.82 7.68 13.90
CA ASP A 23 2.29 6.85 14.99
C ASP A 23 2.53 7.47 16.38
N GLY A 24 3.09 8.69 16.44
CA GLY A 24 3.44 9.38 17.69
C GLY A 24 4.74 8.89 18.34
N LYS A 25 5.50 7.99 17.71
CA LYS A 25 6.82 7.56 18.21
C LYS A 25 7.92 8.48 17.69
N SER A 26 8.86 8.81 18.57
CA SER A 26 10.04 9.60 18.22
C SER A 26 11.25 8.70 17.98
N ILE A 27 11.97 8.94 16.88
CA ILE A 27 13.22 8.26 16.54
C ILE A 27 14.37 9.25 16.72
N THR A 28 15.40 8.87 17.47
CA THR A 28 16.61 9.69 17.65
C THR A 28 17.65 9.34 16.60
N LEU A 29 18.12 10.32 15.83
CA LEU A 29 19.15 10.16 14.78
C LEU A 29 20.39 10.99 15.06
N SER A 30 21.56 10.39 14.81
CA SER A 30 22.85 11.08 14.81
C SER A 30 23.18 11.56 13.39
N VAL A 31 23.29 12.88 13.23
CA VAL A 31 23.46 13.56 11.93
C VAL A 31 24.59 14.60 12.03
N ASN A 32 25.18 14.97 10.91
CA ASN A 32 26.12 16.10 10.85
C ASN A 32 25.40 17.33 10.31
N ALA A 33 25.80 18.53 10.73
CA ALA A 33 25.23 19.77 10.21
C ALA A 33 25.38 19.95 8.68
N SER A 34 26.35 19.24 8.07
CA SER A 34 26.59 19.21 6.63
C SER A 34 25.75 18.18 5.88
N ASP A 35 25.05 17.27 6.58
CA ASP A 35 24.20 16.27 5.94
C ASP A 35 23.04 16.98 5.22
N THR A 36 22.69 16.50 4.03
CA THR A 36 21.51 16.97 3.30
C THR A 36 20.24 16.34 3.86
N ILE A 37 19.09 16.93 3.54
CA ILE A 37 17.79 16.33 3.89
C ILE A 37 17.65 14.93 3.27
N SER A 38 18.16 14.68 2.06
CA SER A 38 18.21 13.33 1.46
C SER A 38 19.03 12.35 2.30
N ASP A 39 20.19 12.76 2.83
CA ASP A 39 21.02 11.90 3.69
C ASP A 39 20.31 11.53 5.00
N VAL A 40 19.56 12.46 5.58
CA VAL A 40 18.74 12.21 6.77
C VAL A 40 17.60 11.24 6.46
N ILE A 41 16.93 11.38 5.31
CA ILE A 41 15.87 10.46 4.89
C ILE A 41 16.40 9.04 4.70
N LYS A 42 17.57 8.87 4.07
CA LYS A 42 18.23 7.55 3.94
C LYS A 42 18.56 6.92 5.29
N LYS A 43 18.98 7.73 6.27
CA LYS A 43 19.18 7.26 7.65
C LYS A 43 17.85 6.81 8.29
N ILE A 44 16.75 7.50 8.03
CA ILE A 44 15.40 7.08 8.49
C ILE A 44 14.98 5.77 7.81
N GLU A 45 15.16 5.64 6.49
CA GLU A 45 14.88 4.43 5.72
C GLU A 45 15.59 3.20 6.33
N SER A 46 16.88 3.34 6.64
CA SER A 46 17.66 2.24 7.24
C SER A 46 17.10 1.72 8.58
N ARG A 47 16.34 2.54 9.31
CA ARG A 47 15.77 2.19 10.62
C ARG A 47 14.29 1.80 10.56
N THR A 48 13.55 2.34 9.60
CA THR A 48 12.09 2.20 9.52
C THR A 48 11.64 1.28 8.38
N GLY A 49 12.51 1.05 7.38
CA GLY A 49 12.17 0.32 6.16
C GLY A 49 11.24 1.08 5.21
N LEU A 50 11.04 2.38 5.43
CA LEU A 50 10.23 3.26 4.59
C LEU A 50 11.05 3.81 3.42
N ILE A 51 10.42 4.09 2.29
CA ILE A 51 11.12 4.50 1.04
C ILE A 51 11.33 6.02 1.01
N GLU A 52 12.49 6.48 0.51
CA GLU A 52 12.85 7.90 0.41
C GLU A 52 11.79 8.77 -0.27
N GLU A 53 11.22 8.35 -1.41
CA GLU A 53 10.24 9.18 -2.15
C GLU A 53 8.89 9.38 -1.42
N GLN A 54 8.63 8.58 -0.38
CA GLN A 54 7.41 8.68 0.42
C GLN A 54 7.57 9.57 1.64
N MET A 55 8.80 9.90 2.03
CA MET A 55 9.08 10.68 3.23
C MET A 55 9.13 12.17 2.92
N VAL A 56 8.40 12.94 3.71
CA VAL A 56 8.50 14.39 3.70
C VAL A 56 8.85 14.85 5.11
N LEU A 57 10.02 15.46 5.24
CA LEU A 57 10.42 16.09 6.49
C LEU A 57 9.91 17.53 6.54
N SER A 58 9.41 17.92 7.69
CA SER A 58 8.89 19.26 7.95
C SER A 58 9.32 19.77 9.32
N MET A 59 9.43 21.08 9.47
CA MET A 59 9.74 21.73 10.74
C MET A 59 8.84 22.95 10.89
N GLY A 60 8.04 23.00 11.97
CA GLY A 60 7.10 24.11 12.21
C GLY A 60 6.08 24.32 11.08
N GLY A 61 5.70 23.25 10.36
CA GLY A 61 4.80 23.32 9.20
C GLY A 61 5.47 23.66 7.87
N LYS A 62 6.78 23.98 7.85
CA LYS A 62 7.54 24.19 6.61
C LYS A 62 8.14 22.88 6.13
N ILE A 63 7.87 22.51 4.87
CA ILE A 63 8.47 21.35 4.21
C ILE A 63 9.94 21.66 3.88
N LEU A 64 10.83 20.71 4.15
CA LEU A 64 12.25 20.80 3.86
C LEU A 64 12.54 20.23 2.46
N GLU A 65 13.44 20.87 1.71
CA GLU A 65 13.80 20.44 0.36
C GLU A 65 14.94 19.41 0.39
N SER A 66 14.90 18.40 -0.49
CA SER A 66 15.89 17.31 -0.44
C SER A 66 17.33 17.74 -0.74
N SER A 67 17.52 18.85 -1.47
CA SER A 67 18.82 19.36 -1.91
C SER A 67 19.52 20.29 -0.92
N THR A 68 18.85 20.69 0.15
CA THR A 68 19.41 21.62 1.15
C THR A 68 20.03 20.86 2.33
N THR A 69 20.95 21.52 3.02
CA THR A 69 21.61 20.98 4.21
C THR A 69 20.87 21.31 5.49
N LEU A 70 21.10 20.52 6.56
CA LEU A 70 20.56 20.83 7.89
C LEU A 70 20.98 22.22 8.39
N LYS A 71 22.21 22.64 8.08
CA LYS A 71 22.73 23.97 8.41
C LYS A 71 21.99 25.10 7.70
N GLU A 72 21.62 24.94 6.43
CA GLU A 72 20.85 25.93 5.68
C GLU A 72 19.44 26.15 6.25
N HIS A 73 18.86 25.09 6.82
CA HIS A 73 17.59 25.15 7.54
C HIS A 73 17.71 25.57 9.01
N GLN A 74 18.92 25.93 9.48
CA GLN A 74 19.19 26.31 10.88
C GLN A 74 18.72 25.24 11.88
N ILE A 75 18.86 23.96 11.52
CA ILE A 75 18.49 22.84 12.38
C ILE A 75 19.60 22.64 13.40
N GLU A 76 19.28 22.88 14.67
CA GLU A 76 20.19 22.72 15.80
C GLU A 76 20.14 21.31 16.40
N SER A 77 21.05 21.04 17.33
CA SER A 77 20.97 19.85 18.18
C SER A 77 19.64 19.83 18.94
N GLU A 78 19.07 18.64 19.08
CA GLU A 78 17.79 18.38 19.75
C GLU A 78 16.55 18.95 19.04
N ALA A 79 16.70 19.43 17.81
CA ALA A 79 15.55 19.83 16.98
C ALA A 79 14.65 18.62 16.66
N THR A 80 13.34 18.87 16.63
CA THR A 80 12.33 17.88 16.25
C THR A 80 11.80 18.15 14.85
N LEU A 81 11.95 17.17 13.96
CA LEU A 81 11.39 17.18 12.60
C LEU A 81 10.13 16.31 12.55
N GLY A 82 9.09 16.82 11.90
CA GLY A 82 7.88 16.08 11.57
C GLY A 82 8.10 15.21 10.35
N LEU A 83 7.97 13.89 10.50
CA LEU A 83 7.93 12.96 9.38
C LEU A 83 6.47 12.76 8.95
N SER A 84 6.13 13.30 7.79
CA SER A 84 4.87 13.00 7.11
C SER A 84 5.12 12.03 5.98
N LEU A 85 4.24 11.06 5.83
CA LEU A 85 4.25 10.19 4.66
C LEU A 85 3.40 10.82 3.58
N ARG A 86 4.01 11.12 2.44
CA ARG A 86 3.24 11.37 1.23
C ARG A 86 2.62 10.03 0.86
N LEU A 87 1.30 9.94 1.02
CA LEU A 87 0.51 8.89 0.41
C LEU A 87 0.59 9.11 -1.10
N LEU A 88 1.68 8.65 -1.71
CA LEU A 88 1.68 8.29 -3.11
C LEU A 88 0.69 7.13 -3.16
N GLY A 89 -0.57 7.44 -3.49
CA GLY A 89 -1.54 6.40 -3.80
C GLY A 89 -0.83 5.46 -4.76
N GLY A 90 -0.68 4.20 -4.39
CA GLY A 90 0.16 3.22 -5.08
C GLY A 90 -0.32 1.84 -4.67
N HIS A 91 -1.08 1.07 -5.47
CA HIS A 91 -1.34 1.04 -6.92
C HIS A 91 -0.11 0.96 -7.84
N CYS A 92 1.10 1.17 -7.32
CA CYS A 92 2.29 1.30 -8.17
C CYS A 92 2.87 -0.08 -8.48
N GLN A 93 3.08 -0.38 -9.76
CA GLN A 93 3.85 -1.53 -10.25
C GLN A 93 5.36 -1.41 -9.96
N VAL A 94 5.73 -0.64 -8.93
CA VAL A 94 7.10 -0.45 -8.43
C VAL A 94 7.28 -1.42 -7.26
N PRO A 95 8.43 -2.12 -7.13
CA PRO A 95 8.68 -3.06 -6.03
C PRO A 95 8.94 -2.34 -4.70
N CYS A 96 7.98 -1.55 -4.23
CA CYS A 96 8.04 -0.76 -3.00
C CYS A 96 7.93 -1.64 -1.74
N GLY A 97 7.36 -2.84 -1.85
CA GLY A 97 7.23 -3.76 -0.71
C GLY A 97 6.24 -3.33 0.36
N ILE A 98 5.46 -2.27 0.11
CA ILE A 98 4.45 -1.73 1.03
C ILE A 98 3.10 -2.32 0.62
N PHE A 99 2.56 -3.16 1.49
CA PHE A 99 1.31 -3.84 1.25
C PHE A 99 0.35 -3.60 2.41
N ASP A 100 -0.87 -3.18 2.10
CA ASP A 100 -1.97 -3.08 3.07
C ASP A 100 -3.01 -4.15 2.70
N ASP A 101 -2.64 -5.39 3.01
CA ASP A 101 -3.44 -6.57 2.68
C ASP A 101 -4.88 -6.49 3.26
N PRO A 102 -5.11 -6.05 4.52
CA PRO A 102 -6.47 -5.86 5.05
C PRO A 102 -7.29 -4.85 4.25
N LYS A 103 -6.70 -3.72 3.87
CA LYS A 103 -7.38 -2.71 3.05
C LYS A 103 -7.70 -3.24 1.66
N THR A 104 -6.76 -3.91 1.00
CA THR A 104 -7.00 -4.51 -0.33
C THR A 104 -8.14 -5.52 -0.27
N VAL A 105 -8.17 -6.38 0.75
CA VAL A 105 -9.27 -7.32 0.94
C VAL A 105 -10.60 -6.62 1.17
N ALA A 106 -10.63 -5.57 1.99
CA ALA A 106 -11.83 -4.78 2.24
C ALA A 106 -12.35 -4.12 0.96
N GLU A 107 -11.47 -3.51 0.16
CA GLU A 107 -11.78 -2.87 -1.11
C GLU A 107 -12.37 -3.86 -2.14
N VAL A 108 -11.80 -5.06 -2.24
CA VAL A 108 -12.31 -6.11 -3.15
C VAL A 108 -13.68 -6.63 -2.69
N LYS A 109 -13.89 -6.80 -1.37
CA LYS A 109 -15.19 -7.21 -0.80
C LYS A 109 -16.27 -6.14 -1.00
N GLU A 110 -15.92 -4.87 -0.82
CA GLU A 110 -16.82 -3.75 -1.08
C GLU A 110 -17.23 -3.71 -2.55
N ALA A 111 -16.27 -3.85 -3.47
CA ALA A 111 -16.54 -3.91 -4.90
C ALA A 111 -17.49 -5.06 -5.27
N ALA A 112 -17.30 -6.25 -4.68
CA ALA A 112 -18.21 -7.40 -4.88
C ALA A 112 -19.63 -7.12 -4.38
N THR A 113 -19.76 -6.46 -3.23
CA THR A 113 -21.06 -6.05 -2.68
C THR A 113 -21.77 -5.06 -3.61
N THR A 114 -21.03 -4.11 -4.17
CA THR A 114 -21.55 -3.15 -5.15
C THR A 114 -21.98 -3.84 -6.45
N ILE A 115 -21.21 -4.83 -6.94
CA ILE A 115 -21.57 -5.64 -8.11
C ILE A 115 -22.89 -6.38 -7.87
N ARG A 116 -23.05 -7.04 -6.72
CA ARG A 116 -24.32 -7.71 -6.34
C ARG A 116 -25.48 -6.72 -6.34
N LYS A 117 -25.30 -5.55 -5.69
CA LYS A 117 -26.33 -4.51 -5.63
C LYS A 117 -26.71 -4.02 -7.03
N ALA A 118 -25.74 -3.78 -7.90
CA ALA A 118 -25.98 -3.37 -9.28
C ALA A 118 -26.82 -4.42 -10.04
N MET A 119 -26.51 -5.71 -9.92
CA MET A 119 -27.31 -6.78 -10.55
C MET A 119 -28.74 -6.81 -10.03
N VAL A 120 -28.95 -6.71 -8.71
CA VAL A 120 -30.30 -6.67 -8.12
C VAL A 120 -31.08 -5.46 -8.66
N GLN A 121 -30.45 -4.28 -8.69
CA GLN A 121 -31.11 -3.07 -9.17
C GLN A 121 -31.44 -3.13 -10.67
N ILE A 122 -30.56 -3.70 -11.50
CA ILE A 122 -30.85 -3.92 -12.92
C ILE A 122 -32.07 -4.84 -13.07
N ASN A 123 -32.12 -5.95 -12.34
CA ASN A 123 -33.25 -6.88 -12.40
C ASN A 123 -34.56 -6.22 -11.92
N GLU A 124 -34.54 -5.43 -10.84
CA GLU A 124 -35.72 -4.71 -10.36
C GLU A 124 -36.22 -3.65 -11.36
N LEU A 125 -35.32 -2.81 -11.87
CA LEU A 125 -35.67 -1.76 -12.84
C LEU A 125 -36.16 -2.34 -14.17
N SER A 126 -35.69 -3.53 -14.55
CA SER A 126 -36.13 -4.21 -15.78
C SER A 126 -37.60 -4.64 -15.75
N LYS A 127 -38.23 -4.76 -14.56
CA LYS A 127 -39.64 -5.14 -14.41
C LYS A 127 -40.61 -4.10 -14.97
N SER A 128 -40.21 -2.83 -15.00
CA SER A 128 -41.02 -1.72 -15.53
C SER A 128 -40.17 -0.83 -16.44
N MET A 129 -40.31 -0.98 -17.75
CA MET A 129 -39.46 -0.26 -18.69
C MET A 129 -39.95 1.19 -18.91
N SER A 130 -39.20 2.14 -18.38
CA SER A 130 -39.35 3.59 -18.64
C SER A 130 -38.02 4.18 -19.13
N PRO A 131 -38.02 5.32 -19.84
CA PRO A 131 -36.78 6.00 -20.22
C PRO A 131 -35.87 6.31 -19.02
N GLN A 132 -36.46 6.65 -17.87
CA GLN A 132 -35.74 6.89 -16.62
C GLN A 132 -35.09 5.60 -16.10
N ASN A 133 -35.83 4.48 -16.08
CA ASN A 133 -35.31 3.20 -15.64
C ASN A 133 -34.21 2.68 -16.58
N PHE A 134 -34.36 2.88 -17.89
CA PHE A 134 -33.33 2.57 -18.87
C PHE A 134 -32.01 3.32 -18.56
N ASN A 135 -32.09 4.64 -18.34
CA ASN A 135 -30.92 5.43 -17.97
C ASN A 135 -30.28 4.98 -16.65
N GLN A 136 -31.08 4.56 -15.66
CA GLN A 136 -30.55 4.03 -14.41
C GLN A 136 -29.88 2.66 -14.57
N MET A 137 -30.49 1.75 -15.34
CA MET A 137 -29.89 0.45 -15.64
C MET A 137 -28.54 0.62 -16.34
N THR A 138 -28.44 1.53 -17.32
CA THR A 138 -27.17 1.82 -18.01
C THR A 138 -26.08 2.25 -17.02
N ARG A 139 -26.39 3.12 -16.04
CA ARG A 139 -25.43 3.49 -14.99
C ARG A 139 -25.02 2.29 -14.14
N TRP A 140 -25.98 1.46 -13.72
CA TRP A 140 -25.68 0.26 -12.95
C TRP A 140 -24.81 -0.74 -13.72
N VAL A 141 -25.02 -0.90 -15.03
CA VAL A 141 -24.16 -1.71 -15.90
C VAL A 141 -22.75 -1.15 -15.94
N MET A 142 -22.60 0.17 -16.16
CA MET A 142 -21.28 0.83 -16.18
C MET A 142 -20.55 0.71 -14.84
N THR A 143 -21.24 0.94 -13.72
CA THR A 143 -20.66 0.78 -12.38
C THR A 143 -20.21 -0.66 -12.13
N LYS A 144 -21.04 -1.65 -12.49
CA LYS A 144 -20.68 -3.07 -12.38
C LYS A 144 -19.46 -3.42 -13.23
N GLU A 145 -19.42 -2.95 -14.47
CA GLU A 145 -18.30 -3.13 -15.40
C GLU A 145 -16.97 -2.59 -14.83
N GLU A 146 -17.02 -1.38 -14.26
CA GLU A 146 -15.88 -0.71 -13.63
C GLU A 146 -15.38 -1.50 -12.42
N HIS A 147 -16.25 -1.87 -11.48
CA HIS A 147 -15.87 -2.65 -10.30
C HIS A 147 -15.32 -4.03 -10.65
N CYS A 148 -15.89 -4.72 -11.65
CA CYS A 148 -15.34 -6.00 -12.10
C CYS A 148 -13.94 -5.81 -12.71
N GLY A 149 -13.74 -4.77 -13.52
CA GLY A 149 -12.43 -4.43 -14.08
C GLY A 149 -11.41 -4.14 -12.99
N LYS A 150 -11.78 -3.34 -12.00
CA LYS A 150 -10.94 -3.01 -10.85
C LYS A 150 -10.52 -4.24 -10.05
N ILE A 151 -11.43 -5.18 -9.80
CA ILE A 151 -11.09 -6.46 -9.14
C ILE A 151 -10.06 -7.22 -9.97
N ILE A 152 -10.27 -7.35 -11.29
CA ILE A 152 -9.33 -8.06 -12.18
C ILE A 152 -7.94 -7.42 -12.14
N THR A 153 -7.86 -6.09 -12.20
CA THR A 153 -6.59 -5.35 -12.11
C THR A 153 -5.89 -5.54 -10.76
N ILE A 154 -6.60 -5.40 -9.65
CA ILE A 154 -6.03 -5.61 -8.30
C ILE A 154 -5.50 -7.03 -8.18
N ILE A 155 -6.30 -8.03 -8.56
CA ILE A 155 -5.92 -9.43 -8.42
C ILE A 155 -4.75 -9.78 -9.34
N GLY A 156 -4.75 -9.31 -10.59
CA GLY A 156 -3.69 -9.59 -11.55
C GLY A 156 -2.39 -8.85 -11.25
N GLU A 157 -2.45 -7.52 -11.15
CA GLU A 157 -1.25 -6.68 -11.11
C GLU A 157 -0.67 -6.53 -9.71
N TYR A 158 -1.51 -6.45 -8.69
CA TYR A 158 -1.07 -6.24 -7.32
C TYR A 158 -0.88 -7.56 -6.58
N CYS A 159 -1.89 -8.43 -6.59
CA CYS A 159 -1.86 -9.65 -5.81
C CYS A 159 -1.00 -10.74 -6.47
N LEU A 160 -1.32 -11.12 -7.70
CA LEU A 160 -0.64 -12.21 -8.40
C LEU A 160 0.82 -11.85 -8.72
N CYS A 161 1.05 -10.72 -9.40
CA CYS A 161 2.39 -10.34 -9.83
C CYS A 161 3.36 -9.97 -8.69
N GLN A 162 2.87 -9.40 -7.58
CA GLN A 162 3.76 -8.91 -6.51
C GLN A 162 3.83 -9.83 -5.28
N ARG A 163 2.71 -10.48 -4.91
CA ARG A 163 2.63 -11.28 -3.67
C ARG A 163 2.86 -12.76 -3.92
N VAL A 164 2.49 -13.28 -5.09
CA VAL A 164 2.61 -14.72 -5.40
C VAL A 164 3.96 -15.01 -6.04
N LYS A 165 4.95 -15.37 -5.22
CA LYS A 165 6.31 -15.72 -5.68
C LYS A 165 6.56 -17.23 -5.61
N PRO A 166 7.37 -17.81 -6.52
CA PRO A 166 7.70 -19.24 -6.48
C PRO A 166 8.31 -19.67 -5.14
N VAL A 167 8.17 -20.96 -4.80
CA VAL A 167 8.81 -21.53 -3.61
C VAL A 167 10.33 -21.40 -3.73
N GLY A 168 11.00 -20.97 -2.65
CA GLY A 168 12.44 -20.74 -2.64
C GLY A 168 12.89 -19.37 -3.20
N ALA A 169 11.99 -18.57 -3.78
CA ALA A 169 12.30 -17.20 -4.18
C ALA A 169 12.35 -16.25 -2.98
N ALA A 170 13.13 -15.17 -3.09
CA ALA A 170 13.26 -14.16 -2.05
C ALA A 170 11.91 -13.50 -1.70
N LYS A 171 11.56 -13.49 -0.42
CA LYS A 171 10.28 -13.01 0.12
C LYS A 171 9.06 -13.81 -0.37
N SER A 172 9.24 -15.07 -0.75
CA SER A 172 8.11 -15.96 -1.04
C SER A 172 7.35 -16.30 0.25
N PRO A 173 6.00 -16.16 0.26
CA PRO A 173 5.20 -16.54 1.43
C PRO A 173 4.95 -18.05 1.52
N PHE A 174 5.33 -18.84 0.52
CA PHE A 174 4.96 -20.26 0.41
C PHE A 174 6.06 -21.19 0.90
N LYS A 175 5.67 -22.18 1.69
CA LYS A 175 6.55 -23.24 2.21
C LYS A 175 6.53 -24.50 1.32
N SER A 176 5.47 -24.71 0.57
CA SER A 176 5.29 -25.87 -0.31
C SER A 176 4.78 -25.46 -1.68
N GLU A 177 5.08 -26.27 -2.69
CA GLU A 177 4.59 -26.07 -4.07
C GLU A 177 3.06 -26.13 -4.13
N LYS A 178 2.47 -26.96 -3.26
CA LYS A 178 1.01 -27.06 -3.14
C LYS A 178 0.38 -25.71 -2.75
N ASP A 179 0.95 -25.03 -1.75
CA ASP A 179 0.41 -23.75 -1.28
C ASP A 179 0.53 -22.65 -2.34
N PHE A 180 1.64 -22.65 -3.08
CA PHE A 180 1.85 -21.74 -4.22
C PHE A 180 0.79 -21.96 -5.32
N VAL A 181 0.56 -23.23 -5.71
CA VAL A 181 -0.44 -23.58 -6.73
C VAL A 181 -1.86 -23.27 -6.26
N ASP A 182 -2.19 -23.55 -5.01
CA ASP A 182 -3.52 -23.25 -4.45
C ASP A 182 -3.78 -21.75 -4.41
N ALA A 183 -2.77 -20.93 -4.08
CA ALA A 183 -2.86 -19.49 -4.17
C ALA A 183 -3.07 -19.01 -5.61
N LEU A 184 -2.30 -19.52 -6.58
CA LEU A 184 -2.48 -19.18 -8.00
C LEU A 184 -3.91 -19.48 -8.48
N LYS A 185 -4.46 -20.65 -8.11
CA LYS A 185 -5.83 -21.03 -8.44
C LYS A 185 -6.86 -20.10 -7.83
N ALA A 186 -6.72 -19.76 -6.54
CA ALA A 186 -7.65 -18.87 -5.86
C ALA A 186 -7.73 -17.50 -6.55
N HIS A 187 -6.59 -16.90 -6.90
CA HIS A 187 -6.54 -15.64 -7.66
C HIS A 187 -7.20 -15.76 -9.03
N HIS A 188 -6.87 -16.82 -9.76
CA HIS A 188 -7.42 -17.05 -11.09
C HIS A 188 -8.96 -17.22 -11.05
N TYR A 189 -9.48 -17.94 -10.06
CA TYR A 189 -10.92 -18.09 -9.88
C TYR A 189 -11.63 -16.79 -9.57
N VAL A 190 -11.04 -15.89 -8.78
CA VAL A 190 -11.59 -14.54 -8.56
C VAL A 190 -11.68 -13.78 -9.89
N MET A 191 -10.63 -13.80 -10.72
CA MET A 191 -10.65 -13.12 -12.02
C MET A 191 -11.69 -13.70 -12.98
N ILE A 192 -11.82 -15.03 -13.05
CA ILE A 192 -12.87 -15.68 -13.85
C ILE A 192 -14.26 -15.29 -13.35
N ALA A 193 -14.49 -15.33 -12.03
CA ALA A 193 -15.78 -15.00 -11.46
C ALA A 193 -16.14 -13.53 -11.67
N ALA A 194 -15.17 -12.62 -11.57
CA ALA A 194 -15.35 -11.20 -11.87
C ALA A 194 -15.70 -10.96 -13.34
N MET A 195 -15.02 -11.64 -14.26
CA MET A 195 -15.34 -11.60 -15.69
C MET A 195 -16.76 -12.13 -15.97
N LYS A 196 -17.18 -13.23 -15.32
CA LYS A 196 -18.56 -13.76 -15.46
C LYS A 196 -19.60 -12.79 -14.89
N ALA A 197 -19.32 -12.18 -13.73
CA ALA A 197 -20.19 -11.17 -13.13
C ALA A 197 -20.29 -9.92 -14.01
N LYS A 198 -19.23 -9.57 -14.74
CA LYS A 198 -19.20 -8.47 -15.70
C LYS A 198 -20.19 -8.69 -16.85
N GLN A 199 -20.28 -9.90 -17.38
CA GLN A 199 -21.14 -10.24 -18.53
C GLN A 199 -22.60 -10.56 -18.17
N SER A 200 -22.91 -10.84 -16.90
CA SER A 200 -24.22 -11.34 -16.47
C SER A 200 -24.98 -10.35 -15.57
N VAL A 201 -26.30 -10.51 -15.48
CA VAL A 201 -27.15 -9.85 -14.47
C VAL A 201 -27.78 -10.86 -13.50
N ASP A 202 -27.43 -12.15 -13.63
CA ASP A 202 -27.81 -13.18 -12.66
C ASP A 202 -27.01 -13.01 -11.37
N VAL A 203 -27.72 -12.79 -10.26
CA VAL A 203 -27.14 -12.60 -8.92
C VAL A 203 -26.31 -13.80 -8.47
N LYS A 204 -26.54 -15.00 -9.03
CA LYS A 204 -25.67 -16.17 -8.80
C LYS A 204 -24.22 -15.92 -9.22
N ALA A 205 -23.98 -15.13 -10.26
CA ALA A 205 -22.63 -14.78 -10.68
C ALA A 205 -21.91 -13.91 -9.63
N ALA A 206 -22.63 -12.97 -9.00
CA ALA A 206 -22.09 -12.21 -7.86
C ALA A 206 -21.83 -13.11 -6.64
N GLY A 207 -22.70 -14.08 -6.37
CA GLY A 207 -22.48 -15.07 -5.31
C GLY A 207 -21.23 -15.92 -5.53
N ALA A 208 -20.98 -16.35 -6.78
CA ALA A 208 -19.76 -17.08 -7.13
C ALA A 208 -18.50 -16.21 -6.97
N LEU A 209 -18.57 -14.92 -7.32
CA LEU A 209 -17.49 -13.96 -7.12
C LEU A 209 -17.17 -13.77 -5.63
N GLU A 210 -18.19 -13.56 -4.80
CA GLU A 210 -18.00 -13.41 -3.35
C GLU A 210 -17.42 -14.66 -2.69
N HIS A 211 -17.85 -15.84 -3.12
CA HIS A 211 -17.27 -17.11 -2.66
C HIS A 211 -15.79 -17.21 -3.01
N ALA A 212 -15.42 -16.93 -4.27
CA ALA A 212 -14.02 -16.93 -4.70
C ALA A 212 -13.18 -15.91 -3.93
N ILE A 213 -13.70 -14.71 -3.67
CA ILE A 213 -13.04 -13.69 -2.85
C ILE A 213 -12.89 -14.16 -1.40
N GLY A 214 -13.87 -14.88 -0.88
CA GLY A 214 -13.83 -15.50 0.45
C GLY A 214 -12.69 -16.49 0.61
N ASP A 215 -12.42 -17.30 -0.41
CA ASP A 215 -11.28 -18.23 -0.39
C ASP A 215 -9.95 -17.52 -0.61
N TRP A 216 -9.89 -16.57 -1.54
CA TRP A 216 -8.70 -15.77 -1.82
C TRP A 216 -8.24 -14.96 -0.59
N CYS A 217 -9.14 -14.31 0.14
CA CYS A 217 -8.76 -13.43 1.23
C CYS A 217 -8.13 -14.15 2.43
N LYS A 218 -8.29 -15.47 2.56
CA LYS A 218 -7.62 -16.28 3.58
C LYS A 218 -6.09 -16.23 3.46
N MET A 219 -5.55 -15.94 2.28
CA MET A 219 -4.11 -15.74 2.07
C MET A 219 -3.61 -14.38 2.60
N TYR A 220 -4.50 -13.39 2.66
CA TYR A 220 -4.16 -11.98 2.91
C TYR A 220 -4.50 -11.52 4.32
N LEU A 221 -5.43 -12.22 4.99
CA LEU A 221 -5.79 -11.94 6.36
C LEU A 221 -5.06 -12.90 7.31
N PRO A 222 -4.59 -12.44 8.47
CA PRO A 222 -4.03 -13.32 9.48
C PRO A 222 -5.08 -14.37 9.90
N SER A 223 -4.64 -15.61 10.12
CA SER A 223 -5.49 -16.65 10.69
C SER A 223 -6.05 -16.19 12.05
N GLU A 224 -7.28 -16.58 12.38
CA GLU A 224 -7.90 -16.28 13.68
C GLU A 224 -7.00 -16.67 14.88
N GLU A 225 -6.09 -17.64 14.72
CA GLU A 225 -5.08 -18.03 15.72
C GLU A 225 -4.09 -16.91 16.08
N ALA A 226 -3.78 -15.99 15.15
CA ALA A 226 -2.86 -14.88 15.40
C ALA A 226 -3.47 -13.76 16.27
N LYS A 227 -4.80 -13.74 16.45
CA LYS A 227 -5.49 -12.79 17.33
C LYS A 227 -5.45 -13.18 18.81
N SER A 228 -5.01 -14.40 19.13
CA SER A 228 -4.94 -14.90 20.51
C SER A 228 -3.62 -14.56 21.24
N ASN A 229 -2.63 -14.00 20.54
CA ASN A 229 -1.30 -13.69 21.07
C ASN A 229 -0.96 -12.19 21.02
N LEU A 230 -1.97 -11.32 21.05
CA LEU A 230 -1.83 -9.87 21.22
C LEU A 230 -2.72 -9.40 22.37
#